data_AF-A0A4S0J9R2-F1
#
_entry.id   AF-A0A4S0J9R2-F1
#
_cell.length_a   1.000
_cell.length_b   1.000
_cell.length_c   1.000
_cell.angle_alpha   90.00
_cell.angle_beta   90.00
_cell.angle_gamma   90.00
#
_symmetry.space_group_name_H-M   'P 1'
#
loop_
_entity.id
_entity.type
_entity.pdbx_description
1 polymer ?
#
loop_
_entity_poly.entity_id
_entity_poly.type
_entity_poly.pdbx_seq_one_letter_code
_entity_poly.pdbx_strand_id
1 'polypeptide(L)'
;MLNLHSLFLNGDNPDAFDKVISPTEGQRKLLVQAKNKIRDHLREGIRRASTAVLGMERQVEPRFRTQGSWSYKTCIQGAHLPPQEMDWDFGVYLPVT
;
A
#
# COMPACT_ATOMS: atom_id res chain seq x y z
N MET A 1 23.46 -32.94 -2.27
CA MET A 1 22.47 -31.87 -2.54
C MET A 1 22.59 -30.86 -1.42
N LEU A 2 22.73 -29.56 -1.71
CA LEU A 2 22.86 -28.53 -0.68
C LEU A 2 21.50 -28.25 -0.02
N ASN A 3 21.48 -28.08 1.30
CA ASN A 3 20.31 -27.61 2.04
C ASN A 3 20.36 -26.08 2.12
N LEU A 4 19.38 -25.41 1.50
CA LEU A 4 19.27 -23.95 1.44
C LEU A 4 18.11 -23.41 2.29
N HIS A 5 17.50 -24.22 3.15
CA HIS A 5 16.33 -23.80 3.94
C HIS A 5 16.63 -22.55 4.76
N SER A 6 17.74 -22.54 5.50
CA SER A 6 18.15 -21.41 6.35
C SER A 6 18.50 -20.13 5.61
N LEU A 7 18.80 -20.21 4.30
CA LEU A 7 19.01 -19.07 3.44
C LEU A 7 17.68 -18.37 3.11
N PHE A 8 16.63 -19.16 2.83
CA PHE A 8 15.34 -18.61 2.39
C PHE A 8 14.37 -18.32 3.52
N LEU A 9 14.36 -19.17 4.54
CA LEU A 9 13.38 -19.15 5.62
C LEU A 9 14.05 -19.61 6.92
N ASN A 10 14.14 -18.73 7.91
CA ASN A 10 14.57 -19.17 9.24
C ASN A 10 14.04 -18.25 10.35
N GLY A 11 13.68 -18.82 11.49
CA GLY A 11 12.95 -18.15 12.57
C GLY A 11 13.69 -16.98 13.21
N ASP A 12 15.03 -17.04 13.24
CA ASP A 12 15.85 -16.11 14.04
C ASP A 12 17.04 -15.51 13.27
N ASN A 13 17.25 -15.85 11.99
CA ASN A 13 18.36 -15.29 11.21
C ASN A 13 17.94 -13.94 10.57
N PRO A 14 18.51 -12.79 10.97
CA PRO A 14 18.17 -11.50 10.39
C PRO A 14 18.57 -11.38 8.90
N ASP A 15 19.52 -12.20 8.46
CA ASP A 15 20.02 -12.21 7.07
C ASP A 15 19.28 -13.21 6.18
N ALA A 16 18.27 -13.92 6.70
CA ALA A 16 17.44 -14.80 5.87
C ALA A 16 16.67 -13.99 4.82
N PHE A 17 16.47 -14.59 3.65
CA PHE A 17 15.88 -13.91 2.50
C PHE A 17 14.50 -13.32 2.81
N ASP A 18 13.64 -14.04 3.55
CA ASP A 18 12.32 -13.55 3.97
C ASP A 18 12.40 -12.27 4.82
N LYS A 19 13.47 -12.10 5.61
CA LYS A 19 13.69 -10.91 6.44
C LYS A 19 14.17 -9.73 5.62
N VAL A 20 15.21 -9.93 4.80
CA VAL A 20 15.87 -8.82 4.09
C VAL A 20 15.04 -8.24 2.94
N ILE A 21 14.18 -9.05 2.31
CA ILE A 21 13.28 -8.54 1.25
C ILE A 21 12.03 -7.87 1.83
N SER A 22 11.68 -8.15 3.08
CA SER A 22 10.48 -7.58 3.71
C SER A 22 10.66 -6.08 3.96
N PRO A 23 9.64 -5.24 3.75
CA PRO A 23 9.71 -3.83 4.11
C PRO A 23 10.02 -3.64 5.60
N THR A 24 10.98 -2.78 5.89
CA THR A 24 11.29 -2.38 7.27
C THR A 24 10.09 -1.66 7.91
N GLU A 25 10.06 -1.63 9.24
CA GLU A 25 9.02 -0.89 9.98
C GLU A 25 9.00 0.60 9.60
N GLY A 26 10.18 1.21 9.42
CA GLY A 26 10.32 2.60 8.99
C GLY A 26 9.71 2.86 7.61
N GLN A 27 10.01 2.00 6.63
CA GLN A 27 9.43 2.07 5.28
C GLN A 27 7.90 1.90 5.32
N ARG A 28 7.41 0.90 6.07
CA ARG A 28 5.96 0.70 6.25
C ARG A 28 5.30 1.94 6.84
N LYS A 29 5.87 2.51 7.89
CA LYS A 29 5.33 3.72 8.55
C LYS A 29 5.29 4.91 7.59
N LEU A 30 6.37 5.12 6.82
CA LEU A 30 6.44 6.20 5.84
C LEU A 30 5.36 6.05 4.76
N LEU A 31 5.20 4.85 4.19
CA LEU A 31 4.20 4.59 3.15
C LEU A 31 2.77 4.72 3.69
N VAL A 32 2.49 4.26 4.92
CA VAL A 32 1.19 4.47 5.58
C VAL A 32 0.87 5.96 5.72
N GLN A 33 1.86 6.76 6.14
CA GLN A 33 1.69 8.22 6.26
C GLN A 33 1.41 8.86 4.89
N ALA A 34 2.18 8.51 3.86
CA ALA A 34 1.98 9.02 2.50
C ALA A 34 0.58 8.68 1.97
N LYS A 35 0.19 7.40 2.06
CA LYS A 35 -1.14 6.92 1.63
C LYS A 35 -2.28 7.62 2.38
N ASN A 36 -2.13 7.86 3.68
CA ASN A 36 -3.16 8.54 4.46
C ASN A 36 -3.30 10.02 4.07
N LYS A 37 -2.19 10.71 3.74
CA LYS A 37 -2.26 12.08 3.19
C LYS A 37 -3.05 12.11 1.88
N ILE A 38 -2.79 11.15 0.97
CA ILE A 38 -3.52 11.00 -0.29
C ILE A 38 -5.01 10.74 -0.01
N ARG A 39 -5.32 9.79 0.87
CA ARG A 39 -6.69 9.47 1.29
C ARG A 39 -7.46 10.71 1.75
N ASP A 40 -6.86 11.49 2.65
CA ASP A 40 -7.54 12.60 3.30
C ASP A 40 -7.75 13.77 2.33
N HIS A 41 -6.77 14.01 1.44
CA HIS A 41 -6.92 14.95 0.33
C HIS A 41 -8.05 14.52 -0.64
N LEU A 42 -8.03 13.26 -1.10
CA LEU A 42 -9.01 12.74 -2.04
C LEU A 42 -10.42 12.67 -1.44
N ARG A 43 -10.57 12.27 -0.17
CA ARG A 43 -11.88 12.17 0.49
C ARG A 43 -12.63 13.49 0.38
N GLU A 44 -11.98 14.56 0.81
CA GLU A 44 -12.60 15.88 0.86
C GLU A 44 -12.76 16.48 -0.55
N GLY A 45 -11.79 16.28 -1.45
CA GLY A 45 -11.90 16.71 -2.84
C GLY A 45 -13.07 16.06 -3.58
N ILE A 46 -13.19 14.73 -3.49
CA ILE A 46 -14.24 13.96 -4.16
C ILE A 46 -15.61 14.28 -3.58
N ARG A 47 -15.73 14.39 -2.24
CA ARG A 47 -16.99 14.77 -1.57
C ARG A 47 -17.52 16.08 -2.14
N ARG A 48 -16.68 17.11 -2.28
CA ARG A 48 -17.10 18.39 -2.90
C ARG A 48 -17.38 18.26 -4.39
N ALA A 49 -16.54 17.55 -5.14
CA ALA A 49 -16.69 17.41 -6.59
C ALA A 49 -17.98 16.65 -6.97
N SER A 50 -18.48 15.76 -6.12
CA SER A 50 -19.68 14.98 -6.41
C SER A 50 -20.93 15.83 -6.68
N THR A 51 -21.14 16.91 -5.96
CA THR A 51 -22.24 17.84 -6.25
C THR A 51 -21.80 18.93 -7.22
N ALA A 52 -20.63 19.54 -7.00
CA ALA A 52 -20.20 20.74 -7.72
C ALA A 52 -19.76 20.48 -9.18
N VAL A 53 -19.28 19.27 -9.48
CA VAL A 53 -18.76 18.90 -10.82
C VAL A 53 -19.60 17.79 -11.43
N LEU A 54 -19.97 16.77 -10.64
CA LEU A 54 -20.70 15.60 -11.15
C LEU A 54 -22.23 15.77 -11.11
N GLY A 55 -22.75 16.84 -10.50
CA GLY A 55 -24.18 17.14 -10.47
C GLY A 55 -25.04 16.16 -9.67
N MET A 56 -24.43 15.41 -8.75
CA MET A 56 -25.17 14.47 -7.90
C MET A 56 -26.06 15.23 -6.90
N GLU A 57 -27.21 14.66 -6.53
CA GLU A 57 -28.15 15.27 -5.58
C GLU A 57 -27.55 15.46 -4.18
N ARG A 58 -26.61 14.57 -3.81
CA ARG A 58 -25.94 14.58 -2.51
C ARG A 58 -24.48 14.27 -2.66
N GLN A 59 -23.72 14.68 -1.65
CA GLN A 59 -22.31 14.34 -1.59
C GLN A 59 -22.11 12.85 -1.34
N VAL A 60 -21.15 12.25 -2.06
CA VAL A 60 -20.71 10.87 -1.78
C VAL A 60 -19.71 10.85 -0.65
N GLU A 61 -19.67 9.73 0.06
CA GLU A 61 -18.61 9.42 1.02
C GLU A 61 -17.68 8.35 0.42
N PRO A 62 -16.52 8.73 -0.15
CA PRO A 62 -15.59 7.79 -0.77
C PRO A 62 -15.08 6.78 0.25
N ARG A 63 -15.10 5.51 -0.13
CA ARG A 63 -14.50 4.41 0.63
C ARG A 63 -13.14 4.09 0.04
N PHE A 64 -12.21 3.71 0.91
CA PHE A 64 -10.84 3.41 0.51
C PHE A 64 -10.45 2.03 0.98
N ARG A 65 -9.78 1.25 0.13
CA ARG A 65 -9.37 -0.13 0.45
C ARG A 65 -8.00 -0.44 -0.13
N THR A 66 -7.10 -0.92 0.72
CA THR A 66 -5.81 -1.48 0.28
C THR A 66 -6.04 -2.75 -0.52
N GLN A 67 -5.30 -2.90 -1.61
CA GLN A 67 -5.29 -4.06 -2.49
C GLN A 67 -3.85 -4.53 -2.72
N GLY A 68 -3.68 -5.52 -3.59
CA GLY A 68 -2.36 -5.97 -4.04
C GLY A 68 -1.44 -6.46 -2.93
N SER A 69 -0.15 -6.25 -3.12
CA SER A 69 0.92 -6.87 -2.34
C SER A 69 0.85 -6.52 -0.84
N TRP A 70 0.40 -5.33 -0.48
CA TRP A 70 0.15 -4.95 0.92
C TRP A 70 -1.08 -5.63 1.53
N SER A 71 -2.12 -5.90 0.74
CA SER A 71 -3.29 -6.65 1.21
C SER A 71 -2.98 -8.13 1.42
N TYR A 72 -2.13 -8.70 0.57
CA TYR A 72 -1.77 -10.13 0.61
C TYR A 72 -0.49 -10.43 1.41
N LYS A 73 0.14 -9.40 1.99
CA LYS A 73 1.39 -9.51 2.77
C LYS A 73 2.58 -10.03 1.96
N THR A 74 2.67 -9.62 0.70
CA THR A 74 3.72 -10.02 -0.25
C THR A 74 4.50 -8.83 -0.81
N CYS A 75 4.31 -7.60 -0.29
CA CYS A 75 5.15 -6.47 -0.67
C CYS A 75 6.59 -6.73 -0.24
N ILE A 76 7.54 -6.46 -1.14
CA ILE A 76 8.98 -6.54 -0.90
C ILE A 76 9.66 -5.22 -1.19
N GLN A 77 10.87 -5.03 -0.65
CA GLN A 77 11.74 -3.91 -0.98
C GLN A 77 12.28 -4.05 -2.43
N GLY A 78 12.60 -2.91 -3.06
CA GLY A 78 13.24 -2.90 -4.38
C GLY A 78 14.67 -3.44 -4.33
N ALA A 79 15.09 -4.20 -5.35
CA ALA A 79 16.37 -4.90 -5.37
C ALA A 79 17.49 -4.15 -6.12
N HIS A 80 17.13 -3.25 -7.04
CA HIS A 80 18.09 -2.63 -7.98
C HIS A 80 17.96 -1.11 -8.05
N LEU A 81 19.05 -0.45 -8.45
CA LEU A 81 19.11 0.98 -8.78
C LEU A 81 19.14 1.20 -10.31
N PRO A 82 18.58 2.30 -10.85
CA PRO A 82 17.81 3.35 -10.17
C PRO A 82 16.51 2.79 -9.58
N PRO A 83 16.07 3.27 -8.40
CA PRO A 83 15.41 2.39 -7.44
C PRO A 83 14.10 1.82 -7.99
N GLN A 84 13.99 0.49 -7.96
CA GLN A 84 12.70 -0.16 -7.95
C GLN A 84 11.92 0.32 -6.72
N GLU A 85 10.66 0.69 -6.91
CA GLU A 85 9.84 1.28 -5.87
C GLU A 85 8.89 0.26 -5.25
N MET A 86 8.56 0.44 -3.97
CA MET A 86 7.47 -0.29 -3.32
C MET A 86 6.15 0.29 -3.77
N ASP A 87 5.26 -0.57 -4.25
CA ASP A 87 3.94 -0.17 -4.74
C ASP A 87 2.86 -0.35 -3.67
N TRP A 88 1.92 0.59 -3.58
CA TRP A 88 0.77 0.51 -2.68
C TRP A 88 -0.55 0.78 -3.42
N ASP A 89 -1.22 -0.30 -3.80
CA ASP A 89 -2.55 -0.25 -4.39
C ASP A 89 -3.60 0.20 -3.36
N PHE A 90 -4.14 1.41 -3.54
CA PHE A 90 -5.15 1.97 -2.65
C PHE A 90 -6.39 2.42 -3.41
N GLY A 91 -7.31 1.47 -3.62
CA GLY A 91 -8.52 1.70 -4.38
C GLY A 91 -9.49 2.67 -3.70
N VAL A 92 -10.13 3.50 -4.53
CA VAL A 92 -11.18 4.44 -4.14
C VAL A 92 -12.50 3.95 -4.73
N TYR A 93 -13.54 3.88 -3.91
CA TYR A 93 -14.86 3.38 -4.27
C TYR A 93 -15.90 4.46 -3.94
N LEU A 94 -16.77 4.77 -4.90
CA LEU A 94 -17.83 5.75 -4.74
C LEU A 94 -19.17 5.00 -4.63
N PRO A 95 -19.75 4.89 -3.43
CA PRO A 95 -21.09 4.32 -3.29
C PRO A 95 -22.09 5.29 -3.92
N VAL A 96 -22.61 4.92 -5.09
CA VAL A 96 -23.71 5.62 -5.75
C VAL A 96 -24.99 4.83 -5.48
N THR A 97 -26.02 5.52 -5.05
CA THR A 97 -27.36 4.98 -4.74
C THR A 97 -28.38 5.86 -5.43
#